data_AF-A0A2W6AZV5-F1
#
_entry.id   AF-A0A2W6AZV5-F1
#
_cell.length_a   1.000
_cell.length_b   1.000
_cell.length_c   1.000
_cell.angle_alpha   90.00
_cell.angle_beta   90.00
_cell.angle_gamma   90.00
#
_symmetry.space_group_name_H-M   'P 1'
#
loop_
_entity.id
_entity.type
_entity.pdbx_description
1 polymer ?
#
loop_
_entity_poly.entity_id
_entity_poly.type
_entity_poly.pdbx_seq_one_letter_code
_entity_poly.pdbx_strand_id
1 'polypeptide(L)'
;MPPSWQPSRQPSWRRTRAAQQDARVIVVTLAAVVLALIAVGGGVCGVVGLVAGYAALRTLRRLRRSLALLQRDADGGSFAEAAARQVDAVDRLRVDVAALSGRIDDVADDQAESLRRVGLVRYDAFAGGGGRMSWSAALLDIRGDGVVLTAITGRAETRAYAKSMAGGRPSAPLSSEEQQAVSAALGGPARALRKSA
;
A
#
# COMPACT_ATOMS: atom_id res chain seq x y z
N MET A 1 -46.23 102.80 77.75
CA MET A 1 -45.47 101.90 76.86
C MET A 1 -45.45 100.50 77.46
N PRO A 2 -46.06 99.50 76.80
CA PRO A 2 -45.69 98.09 76.94
C PRO A 2 -45.56 97.37 75.58
N PRO A 3 -45.02 96.12 75.53
CA PRO A 3 -43.99 95.73 74.55
C PRO A 3 -44.44 94.85 73.37
N SER A 4 -43.49 94.67 72.47
CA SER A 4 -43.55 94.08 71.12
C SER A 4 -43.85 92.58 71.04
N TRP A 5 -44.68 92.26 70.05
CA TRP A 5 -45.14 90.92 69.68
C TRP A 5 -44.05 90.11 68.96
N GLN A 6 -43.86 88.85 69.35
CA GLN A 6 -43.02 87.84 68.68
C GLN A 6 -43.86 86.97 67.73
N PRO A 7 -43.34 86.52 66.57
CA PRO A 7 -43.89 85.37 65.87
C PRO A 7 -43.19 84.05 66.24
N SER A 8 -44.02 83.01 66.31
CA SER A 8 -43.78 81.62 66.71
C SER A 8 -42.80 80.81 65.83
N ARG A 9 -42.02 79.93 66.47
CA ARG A 9 -41.16 78.91 65.83
C ARG A 9 -41.99 77.89 65.03
N GLN A 10 -41.63 77.64 63.77
CA GLN A 10 -42.30 76.65 62.90
C GLN A 10 -41.88 75.19 63.19
N PRO A 11 -42.73 74.18 62.90
CA PRO A 11 -42.48 72.77 63.26
C PRO A 11 -41.52 72.06 62.30
N SER A 12 -40.63 71.21 62.83
CA SER A 12 -39.49 70.57 62.13
C SER A 12 -39.82 69.36 61.23
N TRP A 13 -41.04 68.80 61.26
CA TRP A 13 -41.39 67.58 60.52
C TRP A 13 -41.51 67.77 58.99
N ARG A 14 -41.57 69.00 58.47
CA ARG A 14 -41.67 69.25 57.02
C ARG A 14 -40.38 68.94 56.25
N ARG A 15 -39.21 68.95 56.91
CA ARG A 15 -37.91 68.67 56.25
C ARG A 15 -37.74 67.20 55.87
N THR A 16 -38.36 66.27 56.58
CA THR A 16 -38.19 64.83 56.31
C THR A 16 -38.93 64.36 55.06
N ARG A 17 -40.09 64.96 54.71
CA ARG A 17 -40.83 64.60 53.48
C ARG A 17 -40.16 65.08 52.20
N ALA A 18 -39.54 66.27 52.21
CA ALA A 18 -38.81 66.80 51.06
C ALA A 18 -37.56 65.95 50.76
N ALA A 19 -36.76 65.63 51.78
CA ALA A 19 -35.61 64.74 51.63
C ALA A 19 -36.00 63.33 51.15
N GLN A 20 -37.16 62.83 51.59
CA GLN A 20 -37.68 61.53 51.15
C GLN A 20 -38.23 61.55 49.72
N GLN A 21 -38.66 62.71 49.22
CA GLN A 21 -39.13 62.90 47.84
C GLN A 21 -37.94 62.99 46.87
N ASP A 22 -36.86 63.67 47.24
CA ASP A 22 -35.63 63.76 46.43
C ASP A 22 -34.95 62.40 46.25
N ALA A 23 -34.92 61.57 47.31
CA ALA A 23 -34.38 60.22 47.24
C ALA A 23 -35.14 59.32 46.25
N ARG A 24 -36.47 59.46 46.14
CA ARG A 24 -37.27 58.68 45.18
C ARG A 24 -36.99 59.06 43.73
N VAL A 25 -36.83 60.35 43.44
CA VAL A 25 -36.50 60.83 42.10
C VAL A 25 -35.13 60.31 41.66
N ILE A 26 -34.13 60.36 42.55
CA ILE A 26 -32.78 59.85 42.28
C ILE A 26 -32.78 58.34 42.00
N VAL A 27 -33.53 57.55 42.78
CA VAL A 27 -33.62 56.10 42.55
C VAL A 27 -34.27 55.77 41.21
N VAL A 28 -35.35 56.49 40.85
CA VAL A 28 -36.04 56.28 39.56
C VAL A 28 -35.17 56.67 38.37
N THR A 29 -34.43 57.79 38.45
CA THR A 29 -33.53 58.22 37.37
C THR A 29 -32.36 57.26 37.21
N LEU A 30 -31.75 56.79 38.31
CA LEU A 30 -30.69 55.77 38.27
C LEU A 30 -31.19 54.46 37.66
N ALA A 31 -32.38 54.00 38.05
CA ALA A 31 -32.98 52.79 37.48
C ALA A 31 -33.24 52.91 35.97
N ALA A 32 -33.74 54.07 35.51
CA ALA A 32 -33.96 54.34 34.09
C ALA A 32 -32.65 54.36 33.30
N VAL A 33 -31.58 54.95 33.85
CA VAL A 33 -30.25 54.97 33.23
C VAL A 33 -29.67 53.55 33.13
N VAL A 34 -29.77 52.74 34.18
CA VAL A 34 -29.30 51.35 34.16
C VAL A 34 -30.07 50.52 33.11
N LEU A 35 -31.39 50.66 33.04
CA LEU A 35 -32.21 49.99 32.01
C LEU A 35 -31.81 50.41 30.59
N ALA A 36 -31.55 51.70 30.37
CA ALA A 36 -31.09 52.20 29.08
C ALA A 36 -29.71 51.63 28.70
N LEU A 37 -28.76 51.54 29.64
CA LEU A 37 -27.45 50.95 29.40
C LEU A 37 -27.54 49.45 29.08
N ILE A 38 -28.38 48.69 29.77
CA ILE A 38 -28.61 47.27 29.48
C ILE A 38 -29.25 47.09 28.10
N ALA A 39 -30.22 47.93 27.74
CA ALA A 39 -30.88 47.88 26.43
C ALA A 39 -29.89 48.20 25.28
N VAL A 40 -29.06 49.23 25.45
CA VAL A 40 -28.01 49.58 24.48
C VAL A 40 -26.97 48.47 24.38
N GLY A 41 -26.51 47.94 25.52
CA GLY A 41 -25.56 46.83 25.57
C GLY A 41 -26.08 45.58 24.87
N GLY A 42 -27.34 45.20 25.12
CA GLY A 42 -28.01 44.08 24.45
C GLY A 42 -28.13 44.29 22.94
N GLY A 43 -28.46 45.51 22.50
CA GLY A 43 -28.50 45.87 21.09
C GLY A 43 -27.13 45.71 20.41
N VAL A 44 -26.07 46.20 21.03
CA VAL A 44 -24.70 46.08 20.51
C VAL A 44 -24.28 44.60 20.43
N CYS A 45 -24.52 43.81 21.47
CA CYS A 45 -24.23 42.37 21.46
C CYS A 45 -25.00 41.63 20.35
N GLY A 46 -26.28 41.98 20.13
CA GLY A 46 -27.10 41.41 19.06
C GLY A 46 -26.55 41.73 17.67
N VAL A 47 -26.15 42.98 17.43
CA VAL A 47 -25.55 43.39 16.15
C VAL A 47 -24.22 42.68 15.91
N VAL A 48 -23.35 42.59 16.92
CA VAL A 48 -22.08 41.86 16.83
C VAL A 48 -22.32 40.39 16.50
N GLY A 49 -23.27 39.74 17.18
CA GLY A 49 -23.65 38.35 16.89
C GLY A 49 -24.17 38.15 15.47
N LEU A 50 -24.98 39.09 14.96
CA LEU A 50 -25.52 39.04 13.61
C LEU A 50 -24.42 39.24 12.55
N VAL A 51 -23.50 40.17 12.78
CA VAL A 51 -22.33 40.38 11.90
C VAL A 51 -21.41 39.16 11.90
N ALA A 52 -21.12 38.59 13.07
CA ALA A 52 -20.31 37.38 13.20
C ALA A 52 -20.98 36.18 12.51
N GLY A 53 -22.29 35.99 12.72
CA GLY A 53 -23.07 34.94 12.05
C GLY A 53 -23.09 35.13 10.53
N TYR A 54 -23.28 36.37 10.05
CA TYR A 54 -23.24 36.67 8.63
C TYR A 54 -21.85 36.46 8.01
N ALA A 55 -20.79 36.86 8.71
CA ALA A 55 -19.41 36.62 8.30
C ALA A 55 -19.11 35.11 8.26
N ALA A 56 -19.51 34.35 9.28
CA ALA A 56 -19.38 32.90 9.32
C ALA A 56 -20.13 32.25 8.13
N LEU A 57 -21.38 32.64 7.86
CA LEU A 57 -22.13 32.15 6.72
C LEU A 57 -21.46 32.50 5.38
N ARG A 58 -20.88 33.70 5.25
CA ARG A 58 -20.13 34.09 4.05
C ARG A 58 -18.84 33.28 3.90
N THR A 59 -18.10 33.07 4.97
CA THR A 59 -16.88 32.26 4.97
C THR A 59 -17.20 30.81 4.66
N LEU A 60 -18.26 30.23 5.24
CA LEU A 60 -18.75 28.89 4.87
C LEU A 60 -19.16 28.82 3.40
N ARG A 61 -19.87 29.82 2.87
CA ARG A 61 -20.23 29.87 1.44
C ARG A 61 -18.99 30.01 0.55
N ARG A 62 -17.96 30.76 0.97
CA ARG A 62 -16.68 30.89 0.25
C ARG A 62 -15.90 29.58 0.25
N LEU A 63 -15.77 28.93 1.41
CA LEU A 63 -15.11 27.62 1.55
C LEU A 63 -15.82 26.53 0.75
N ARG A 64 -17.16 26.49 0.81
CA ARG A 64 -17.94 25.56 -0.02
C ARG A 64 -17.78 25.84 -1.51
N ARG A 65 -17.68 27.10 -1.92
CA ARG A 65 -17.40 27.46 -3.33
C ARG A 65 -15.98 27.13 -3.75
N SER A 66 -14.97 27.35 -2.91
CA SER A 66 -13.59 26.96 -3.25
C SER A 66 -13.44 25.45 -3.33
N LEU A 67 -14.12 24.69 -2.45
CA LEU A 67 -14.23 23.25 -2.57
C LEU A 67 -15.01 22.85 -3.83
N ALA A 68 -16.09 23.55 -4.16
CA ALA A 68 -16.85 23.30 -5.38
C ALA A 68 -16.10 23.68 -6.66
N LEU A 69 -15.16 24.63 -6.62
CA LEU A 69 -14.28 24.99 -7.75
C LEU A 69 -13.14 23.99 -7.91
N LEU A 70 -12.56 23.48 -6.80
CA LEU A 70 -11.69 22.28 -6.84
C LEU A 70 -12.44 21.03 -7.36
N GLN A 71 -13.77 21.02 -7.27
CA GLN A 71 -14.66 19.99 -7.82
C GLN A 71 -15.25 20.35 -9.19
N ARG A 72 -15.11 21.59 -9.66
CA ARG A 72 -15.74 22.09 -10.88
C ARG A 72 -14.76 23.01 -11.59
N ASP A 73 -13.72 22.38 -12.11
CA ASP A 73 -13.08 22.84 -13.33
C ASP A 73 -13.45 21.88 -14.46
N ALA A 74 -13.63 22.50 -15.63
CA ALA A 74 -14.07 21.89 -16.86
C ALA A 74 -13.10 20.78 -17.31
N ASP A 75 -13.65 19.70 -17.88
CA ASP A 75 -12.95 18.69 -18.71
C ASP A 75 -12.35 17.41 -18.09
N GLY A 76 -12.67 17.02 -16.85
CA GLY A 76 -12.59 15.58 -16.48
C GLY A 76 -12.00 15.22 -15.13
N GLY A 77 -12.81 15.43 -14.09
CA GLY A 77 -12.72 14.76 -12.80
C GLY A 77 -11.95 15.51 -11.70
N SER A 78 -12.50 15.46 -10.48
CA SER A 78 -11.89 16.10 -9.30
C SER A 78 -10.50 15.53 -8.98
N PHE A 79 -9.64 16.27 -8.26
CA PHE A 79 -8.38 15.72 -7.74
C PHE A 79 -8.58 14.41 -6.97
N ALA A 80 -9.70 14.31 -6.24
CA ALA A 80 -10.09 13.08 -5.56
C ALA A 80 -10.34 11.91 -6.54
N GLU A 81 -10.93 12.17 -7.71
CA GLU A 81 -11.08 11.17 -8.77
C GLU A 81 -9.76 10.82 -9.46
N ALA A 82 -8.85 11.79 -9.64
CA ALA A 82 -7.50 11.50 -10.14
C ALA A 82 -6.72 10.63 -9.14
N ALA A 83 -6.79 10.96 -7.85
CA ALA A 83 -6.20 10.16 -6.78
C ALA A 83 -6.85 8.77 -6.69
N ALA A 84 -8.18 8.66 -6.79
CA ALA A 84 -8.88 7.38 -6.79
C ALA A 84 -8.48 6.52 -8.00
N ARG A 85 -8.41 7.10 -9.20
CA ARG A 85 -7.91 6.41 -10.40
C ARG A 85 -6.48 5.91 -10.22
N GLN A 86 -5.63 6.70 -9.57
CA GLN A 86 -4.25 6.31 -9.28
C GLN A 86 -4.18 5.17 -8.26
N VAL A 87 -5.01 5.19 -7.22
CA VAL A 87 -5.11 4.09 -6.25
C VAL A 87 -5.57 2.81 -6.94
N ASP A 88 -6.63 2.88 -7.75
CA ASP A 88 -7.11 1.73 -8.54
C ASP A 88 -6.03 1.20 -9.49
N ALA A 89 -5.27 2.08 -10.14
CA ALA A 89 -4.18 1.68 -11.01
C ALA A 89 -3.06 0.96 -10.25
N VAL A 90 -2.69 1.47 -9.06
CA VAL A 90 -1.70 0.83 -8.19
C VAL A 90 -2.18 -0.52 -7.70
N ASP A 91 -3.46 -0.66 -7.34
CA ASP A 91 -4.01 -1.93 -6.88
C ASP A 91 -4.10 -2.96 -8.01
N ARG A 92 -4.46 -2.56 -9.23
CA ARG A 92 -4.37 -3.44 -10.41
C ARG A 92 -2.94 -3.90 -10.67
N LEU A 93 -1.97 -2.98 -10.61
CA LEU A 93 -0.55 -3.33 -10.78
C LEU A 93 -0.09 -4.32 -9.71
N ARG A 94 -0.54 -4.18 -8.46
CA ARG A 94 -0.22 -5.14 -7.39
C ARG A 94 -0.77 -6.52 -7.68
N VAL A 95 -2.01 -6.60 -8.17
CA VAL A 95 -2.63 -7.87 -8.59
C VAL A 95 -1.87 -8.50 -9.75
N ASP A 96 -1.51 -7.70 -10.76
CA ASP A 96 -0.76 -8.17 -11.93
C ASP A 96 0.63 -8.68 -11.53
N VAL A 97 1.33 -7.96 -10.64
CA VAL A 97 2.64 -8.39 -10.11
C VAL A 97 2.51 -9.70 -9.35
N ALA A 98 1.50 -9.85 -8.48
CA ALA A 98 1.28 -11.10 -7.77
C ALA A 98 1.01 -12.28 -8.71
N ALA A 99 0.20 -12.06 -9.75
CA ALA A 99 -0.08 -13.07 -10.77
C ALA A 99 1.16 -13.43 -11.61
N LEU A 100 1.98 -12.43 -11.97
CA LEU A 100 3.24 -12.64 -12.67
C LEU A 100 4.25 -13.42 -11.83
N SER A 101 4.36 -13.10 -10.54
CA SER A 101 5.19 -13.87 -9.60
C SER A 101 4.76 -15.33 -9.53
N GLY A 102 3.46 -15.60 -9.37
CA GLY A 102 2.95 -16.98 -9.38
C GLY A 102 3.29 -17.74 -10.67
N ARG A 103 3.14 -17.09 -11.83
CA ARG A 103 3.54 -17.70 -13.12
C ARG A 103 5.03 -17.96 -13.23
N ILE A 104 5.89 -17.14 -12.62
CA ILE A 104 7.33 -17.38 -12.58
C ILE A 104 7.64 -18.60 -11.72
N ASP A 105 6.96 -18.74 -10.58
CA ASP A 105 7.12 -19.89 -9.69
C ASP A 105 6.68 -21.18 -10.40
N ASP A 106 5.52 -21.19 -11.07
CA ASP A 106 5.05 -22.33 -11.86
C ASP A 106 6.06 -22.75 -12.94
N VAL A 107 6.60 -21.76 -13.67
CA VAL A 107 7.63 -22.03 -14.68
C VAL A 107 8.91 -22.53 -14.04
N ALA A 108 9.31 -21.99 -12.89
CA ALA A 108 10.51 -22.44 -12.19
C ALA A 108 10.39 -23.90 -11.74
N ASP A 109 9.21 -24.30 -11.26
CA ASP A 109 8.91 -25.68 -10.87
C ASP A 109 8.93 -26.63 -12.08
N ASP A 110 8.25 -26.28 -13.17
CA ASP A 110 8.29 -27.06 -14.43
C ASP A 110 9.72 -27.23 -14.96
N GLN A 111 10.54 -26.17 -14.81
CA GLN A 111 11.93 -26.20 -15.22
C GLN A 111 12.81 -27.08 -14.33
N ALA A 112 12.45 -27.23 -13.05
CA ALA A 112 13.20 -28.06 -12.12
C ALA A 112 13.10 -29.55 -12.46
N GLU A 113 11.96 -30.01 -12.97
CA GLU A 113 11.71 -31.41 -13.35
C GLU A 113 12.07 -31.72 -14.81
N SER A 114 12.41 -30.71 -15.60
CA SER A 114 12.78 -30.87 -17.00
C SER A 114 14.16 -31.54 -17.16
N LEU A 115 14.23 -32.62 -17.96
CA LEU A 115 15.48 -33.33 -18.32
C LEU A 115 16.35 -32.50 -19.27
N ARG A 116 17.12 -31.55 -18.72
CA ARG A 116 17.88 -30.54 -19.47
C ARG A 116 19.39 -30.80 -19.50
N ARG A 117 19.88 -31.68 -18.63
CA ARG A 117 21.29 -32.06 -18.53
C ARG A 117 21.53 -33.32 -19.33
N VAL A 118 22.21 -33.17 -20.47
CA VAL A 118 22.46 -34.28 -21.40
C VAL A 118 23.95 -34.52 -21.57
N GLY A 119 24.37 -35.78 -21.40
CA GLY A 119 25.74 -36.22 -21.65
C GLY A 119 25.73 -37.48 -22.51
N LEU A 120 26.53 -37.50 -23.57
CA LEU A 120 26.62 -38.64 -24.50
C LEU A 120 28.07 -39.08 -24.65
N VAL A 121 28.31 -40.37 -24.49
CA VAL A 121 29.61 -41.00 -24.68
C VAL A 121 29.47 -42.10 -25.71
N ARG A 122 30.32 -42.07 -26.74
CA ARG A 122 30.40 -43.12 -27.78
C ARG A 122 31.67 -43.92 -27.60
N TYR A 123 31.58 -45.23 -27.72
CA TYR A 123 32.69 -46.15 -27.45
C TYR A 123 32.54 -47.45 -28.23
N ASP A 124 33.60 -48.26 -28.18
CA ASP A 124 33.64 -49.61 -28.73
C ASP A 124 33.54 -50.61 -27.59
N ALA A 125 32.39 -51.28 -27.47
CA ALA A 125 32.16 -52.28 -26.43
C ALA A 125 32.86 -53.63 -26.71
N PHE A 126 33.31 -53.84 -27.95
CA PHE A 126 33.96 -55.08 -28.39
C PHE A 126 35.20 -54.76 -29.21
N ALA A 127 36.30 -55.48 -28.95
CA ALA A 127 37.52 -55.37 -29.74
C ALA A 127 37.30 -55.88 -31.18
N GLY A 128 37.67 -55.08 -32.18
CA GLY A 128 37.53 -55.43 -33.60
C GLY A 128 36.17 -55.09 -34.24
N GLY A 129 35.38 -54.19 -33.64
CA GLY A 129 34.21 -53.56 -34.23
C GLY A 129 34.60 -52.33 -35.09
N GLY A 130 33.94 -52.17 -36.24
CA GLY A 130 34.22 -51.10 -37.22
C GLY A 130 33.71 -49.72 -36.81
N GLY A 131 34.19 -49.20 -35.68
CA GLY A 131 33.93 -47.84 -35.17
C GLY A 131 32.95 -47.77 -34.00
N ARG A 132 33.00 -46.65 -33.26
CA ARG A 132 32.27 -46.34 -32.00
C ARG A 132 30.75 -46.38 -32.14
N MET A 133 30.19 -47.58 -32.28
CA MET A 133 28.77 -47.86 -32.50
C MET A 133 27.99 -48.07 -31.19
N SER A 134 28.67 -48.29 -30.07
CA SER A 134 28.05 -48.35 -28.75
C SER A 134 28.02 -46.96 -28.11
N TRP A 135 27.04 -46.72 -27.25
CA TRP A 135 26.86 -45.41 -26.61
C TRP A 135 26.16 -45.49 -25.26
N SER A 136 26.46 -44.51 -24.41
CA SER A 136 25.77 -44.26 -23.15
C SER A 136 25.35 -42.79 -23.11
N ALA A 137 24.09 -42.54 -22.77
CA ALA A 137 23.48 -41.23 -22.69
C ALA A 137 22.86 -41.03 -21.31
N ALA A 138 23.23 -39.96 -20.61
CA ALA A 138 22.56 -39.53 -19.37
C ALA A 138 21.63 -38.36 -19.69
N LEU A 139 20.36 -38.49 -19.29
CA LEU A 139 19.31 -37.49 -19.40
C LEU A 139 18.84 -37.17 -17.98
N LEU A 140 19.30 -36.04 -17.45
CA LEU A 140 19.08 -35.66 -16.05
C LEU A 140 18.42 -34.28 -15.94
N ASP A 141 17.71 -34.05 -14.85
CA ASP A 141 17.21 -32.74 -14.46
C ASP A 141 18.26 -31.96 -13.66
N ILE A 142 17.86 -30.83 -13.03
CA ILE A 142 18.79 -30.04 -12.20
C ILE A 142 19.13 -30.69 -10.85
N ARG A 143 18.31 -31.60 -10.36
CA ARG A 143 18.46 -32.34 -9.10
C ARG A 143 19.31 -33.61 -9.28
N GLY A 144 19.57 -34.00 -10.53
CA GLY A 144 20.26 -35.23 -10.89
C GLY A 144 19.33 -36.44 -10.93
N ASP A 145 18.02 -36.21 -10.97
CA ASP A 145 17.01 -37.22 -11.24
C ASP A 145 16.90 -37.44 -12.76
N GLY A 146 16.60 -38.67 -13.18
CA GLY A 146 16.42 -38.98 -14.59
C GLY A 146 16.82 -40.41 -14.96
N VAL A 147 17.44 -40.58 -16.13
CA VAL A 147 17.76 -41.90 -16.67
C VAL A 147 19.11 -41.90 -17.39
N VAL A 148 19.83 -43.02 -17.26
CA VAL A 148 20.97 -43.36 -18.10
C VAL A 148 20.56 -44.47 -19.04
N LEU A 149 20.72 -44.24 -20.33
CA LEU A 149 20.45 -45.17 -21.41
C LEU A 149 21.76 -45.65 -22.01
N THR A 150 21.87 -46.95 -22.25
CA THR A 150 23.07 -47.52 -22.86
C THR A 150 22.67 -48.47 -23.97
N ALA A 151 23.27 -48.31 -25.14
CA ALA A 151 23.14 -49.26 -26.24
C ALA A 151 24.50 -49.88 -26.55
N ILE A 152 24.57 -51.19 -26.40
CA ILE A 152 25.74 -51.99 -26.73
C ILE A 152 25.46 -52.68 -28.06
N THR A 153 26.20 -52.28 -29.09
CA THR A 153 26.04 -52.78 -30.45
C THR A 153 27.08 -53.85 -30.74
N GLY A 154 26.61 -55.09 -30.95
CA GLY A 154 27.39 -56.19 -31.47
C GLY A 154 27.32 -56.28 -32.99
N ARG A 155 27.84 -57.37 -33.57
CA ARG A 155 27.82 -57.58 -35.03
C ARG A 155 26.44 -57.92 -35.59
N ALA A 156 25.61 -58.62 -34.81
CA ALA A 156 24.31 -59.12 -35.25
C ALA A 156 23.11 -58.44 -34.57
N GLU A 157 23.33 -57.78 -33.43
CA GLU A 157 22.26 -57.21 -32.61
C GLU A 157 22.75 -56.03 -31.76
N THR A 158 21.82 -55.19 -31.31
CA THR A 158 22.05 -54.13 -30.34
C THR A 158 21.19 -54.39 -29.10
N ARG A 159 21.81 -54.40 -27.92
CA ARG A 159 21.11 -54.48 -26.63
C ARG A 159 21.03 -53.09 -26.00
N ALA A 160 19.85 -52.71 -25.54
CA ALA A 160 19.62 -51.46 -24.84
C ALA A 160 19.30 -51.71 -23.36
N TYR A 161 19.87 -50.88 -22.49
CA TYR A 161 19.69 -50.90 -21.04
C TYR A 161 19.29 -49.50 -20.57
N ALA A 162 18.51 -49.46 -19.49
CA ALA A 162 18.13 -48.22 -18.82
C ALA A 162 18.32 -48.37 -17.32
N LYS A 163 18.94 -47.37 -16.69
CA LYS A 163 19.10 -47.25 -15.24
C LYS A 163 18.53 -45.92 -14.80
N SER A 164 17.61 -45.94 -13.83
CA SER A 164 17.11 -44.69 -13.23
C SER A 164 18.16 -44.05 -12.34
N MET A 165 18.10 -42.73 -12.25
CA MET A 165 18.92 -41.88 -11.38
C MET A 165 17.99 -41.13 -10.44
N ALA A 166 18.35 -41.11 -9.14
CA ALA A 166 17.64 -40.35 -8.11
C ALA A 166 18.65 -39.55 -7.28
N GLY A 167 18.56 -38.22 -7.30
CA GLY A 167 19.49 -37.31 -6.61
C GLY A 167 20.95 -37.54 -7.00
N GLY A 168 21.21 -37.85 -8.28
CA GLY A 168 22.54 -38.19 -8.77
C GLY A 168 23.03 -39.60 -8.39
N ARG A 169 22.20 -40.45 -7.78
CA ARG A 169 22.53 -41.83 -7.44
C ARG A 169 21.86 -42.82 -8.40
N PRO A 170 22.60 -43.78 -8.96
CA PRO A 170 22.04 -44.75 -9.88
C PRO A 170 21.31 -45.88 -9.12
N SER A 171 20.26 -46.42 -9.75
CA SER A 171 19.54 -47.62 -9.27
C SER A 171 20.37 -48.90 -9.29
N ALA A 172 21.42 -48.94 -10.10
CA ALA A 172 22.35 -50.06 -10.20
C ALA A 172 23.78 -49.55 -10.50
N PRO A 173 24.84 -50.33 -10.21
CA PRO A 173 26.21 -49.92 -10.51
C PRO A 173 26.40 -49.47 -11.96
N LEU A 174 27.02 -48.31 -12.16
CA LEU A 174 27.29 -47.75 -13.48
C LEU A 174 28.62 -48.24 -14.04
N SER A 175 28.67 -48.51 -15.36
CA SER A 175 29.92 -48.76 -16.10
C SER A 175 30.78 -47.50 -16.19
N SER A 176 32.04 -47.64 -16.61
CA SER A 176 32.94 -46.50 -16.83
C SER A 176 32.38 -45.48 -17.82
N GLU A 177 31.70 -45.94 -18.88
CA GLU A 177 31.13 -45.09 -19.94
C GLU A 177 29.83 -44.42 -19.48
N GLU A 178 28.99 -45.14 -18.73
CA GLU A 178 27.80 -44.58 -18.08
C GLU A 178 28.17 -43.49 -17.06
N GLN A 179 29.19 -43.72 -16.23
CA GLN A 179 29.70 -42.71 -15.29
C GLN A 179 30.23 -41.47 -16.02
N GLN A 180 30.93 -41.66 -17.14
CA GLN A 180 31.39 -40.55 -17.98
C GLN A 180 30.20 -39.75 -18.57
N ALA A 181 29.15 -40.43 -19.01
CA ALA A 181 27.94 -39.77 -19.54
C ALA A 181 27.23 -38.95 -18.45
N VAL A 182 27.07 -39.49 -17.23
CA VAL A 182 26.51 -38.78 -16.08
C VAL A 182 27.36 -37.58 -15.70
N SER A 183 28.68 -37.75 -15.64
CA SER A 183 29.62 -36.65 -15.35
C SER A 183 29.50 -35.53 -16.40
N ALA A 184 29.44 -35.88 -17.69
CA ALA A 184 29.25 -34.91 -18.77
C ALA A 184 27.90 -34.17 -18.68
N ALA A 185 26.81 -34.87 -18.32
CA ALA A 185 25.50 -34.26 -18.12
C ALA A 185 25.50 -33.26 -16.93
N LEU A 186 26.14 -33.60 -15.83
CA LEU A 186 26.16 -32.77 -14.61
C LEU A 186 27.10 -31.55 -14.70
N GLY A 187 27.80 -31.35 -15.82
CA GLY A 187 28.72 -30.22 -16.02
C GLY A 187 30.19 -30.56 -15.80
N GLY A 188 30.54 -31.85 -15.74
CA GLY A 188 31.88 -32.31 -16.06
C GLY A 188 32.23 -31.83 -17.47
N PRO A 189 33.42 -31.25 -17.69
CA PRO A 189 33.69 -30.40 -18.84
C PRO A 189 33.33 -31.10 -20.15
N ALA A 190 32.48 -30.45 -20.96
CA ALA A 190 32.16 -30.78 -22.36
C ALA A 190 33.38 -30.70 -23.32
N ARG A 191 34.59 -30.85 -22.78
CA ARG A 191 35.88 -30.74 -23.46
C ARG A 191 36.33 -32.06 -24.09
N ALA A 192 35.73 -33.19 -23.72
CA ALA A 192 36.13 -34.51 -24.21
C ALA A 192 35.67 -34.81 -25.66
N LEU A 193 34.66 -34.09 -26.19
CA LEU A 193 34.15 -34.31 -27.55
C LEU A 193 34.99 -33.62 -28.67
N ARG A 194 36.11 -32.99 -28.32
CA ARG A 194 36.95 -32.22 -29.27
C ARG A 194 38.31 -32.86 -29.63
N LYS A 195 38.60 -34.09 -29.19
CA LYS A 195 39.82 -34.82 -29.58
C LYS A 195 39.51 -36.16 -30.26
N SER A 196 39.07 -36.09 -31.51
CA SER A 196 39.37 -37.09 -32.54
C SER A 196 38.90 -36.53 -33.89
N ALA A 197 39.71 -35.60 -34.42
CA ALA A 197 39.77 -35.23 -35.83
C ALA A 197 41.27 -35.21 -36.19
#